data_AF-A0A0B6Y3F5-F1
#
_entry.id   AF-A0A0B6Y3F5-F1
#
_cell.length_a   1.000
_cell.length_b   1.000
_cell.length_c   1.000
_cell.angle_alpha   90.00
_cell.angle_beta   90.00
_cell.angle_gamma   90.00
#
_symmetry.space_group_name_H-M   'P 1'
#
loop_
_entity.id
_entity.type
_entity.pdbx_description
1 polymer ?
#
loop_
_entity_poly.entity_id
_entity_poly.type
_entity_poly.pdbx_seq_one_letter_code
_entity_poly.pdbx_strand_id
1 'polypeptide(L)' 'KYAEIVNLVLADGSQRSGQVLEVMGSKAVVQVFEGTSGIDAKHTKCEFTGDILRMAVSEDMSGRIFNGSGKPIDN' A
#
# COMPACT_ATOMS: atom_id res chain seq x y z
N LYS A 1 -3.22 11.87 -6.44
CA LYS A 1 -2.90 12.96 -5.48
C LYS A 1 -1.54 12.64 -4.85
N TYR A 2 -0.79 13.65 -4.38
CA TYR A 2 0.43 13.40 -3.60
C TYR A 2 0.09 12.65 -2.30
N ALA A 3 0.99 11.76 -1.86
CA ALA A 3 0.85 10.93 -0.65
C ALA A 3 -0.36 9.98 -0.61
N GLU A 4 -1.06 9.81 -1.73
CA GLU A 4 -2.20 8.91 -1.86
C GLU A 4 -1.78 7.44 -1.80
N ILE A 5 -2.60 6.60 -1.18
CA ILE A 5 -2.38 5.15 -1.12
C ILE A 5 -2.88 4.49 -2.41
N VAL A 6 -2.08 3.54 -2.89
CA VAL A 6 -2.36 2.72 -4.06
C VAL A 6 -2.35 1.26 -3.63
N ASN A 7 -3.42 0.53 -3.96
CA ASN A 7 -3.48 -0.91 -3.82
C ASN A 7 -3.03 -1.56 -5.13
N LEU A 8 -2.10 -2.50 -5.06
CA LEU A 8 -1.59 -3.26 -6.20
C LEU A 8 -2.05 -4.71 -6.08
N VAL A 9 -2.60 -5.26 -7.15
CA VAL A 9 -2.92 -6.69 -7.27
C VAL A 9 -2.06 -7.26 -8.40
N LEU A 10 -1.11 -8.12 -8.05
CA LEU A 10 -0.18 -8.74 -8.99
C LEU A 10 -0.85 -9.88 -9.77
N ALA A 11 -0.18 -10.36 -10.82
CA ALA A 11 -0.66 -11.47 -11.65
C ALA A 11 -0.88 -12.78 -10.88
N ASP A 12 -0.11 -13.01 -9.80
CA ASP A 12 -0.24 -14.17 -8.92
C ASP A 12 -1.37 -14.01 -7.89
N GLY A 13 -2.06 -12.87 -7.88
CA GLY A 13 -3.11 -12.52 -6.93
C GLY A 13 -2.59 -11.93 -5.61
N SER A 14 -1.27 -11.82 -5.43
CA SER A 14 -0.70 -11.18 -4.25
C SER A 14 -1.04 -9.69 -4.23
N GLN A 15 -1.32 -9.19 -3.03
CA GLN A 15 -1.66 -7.78 -2.81
C GLN A 15 -0.47 -7.05 -2.20
N ARG A 16 -0.20 -5.85 -2.72
CA ARG A 16 0.80 -4.92 -2.20
C ARG A 16 0.20 -3.56 -2.05
N SER A 17 0.82 -2.76 -1.19
CA SER A 17 0.42 -1.39 -0.95
C SER A 17 1.56 -0.46 -1.35
N GLY A 18 1.20 0.72 -1.84
CA GLY A 18 2.16 1.75 -2.18
C GLY A 18 1.64 3.14 -1.90
N GLN A 19 2.53 4.10 -2.01
CA GLN A 19 2.24 5.51 -1.85
C GLN A 19 2.73 6.31 -3.04
N VAL A 20 1.91 7.26 -3.50
CA VAL A 20 2.29 8.22 -4.54
C VAL A 20 3.32 9.21 -4.02
N LEU A 21 4.53 9.18 -4.60
CA LEU A 21 5.61 10.13 -4.32
C LEU A 21 5.50 11.41 -5.14
N GLU A 22 5.06 11.30 -6.40
CA GLU A 22 4.96 12.44 -7.31
C GLU A 22 3.89 12.19 -8.37
N VAL A 23 3.23 13.26 -8.82
CA VAL A 23 2.31 13.23 -9.97
C VAL A 23 2.74 14.30 -10.97
N MET A 24 3.03 13.87 -12.20
CA MET A 24 3.41 14.73 -13.31
C MET A 24 2.40 14.57 -14.45
N GLY A 25 1.46 15.51 -14.56
CA GLY A 25 0.38 15.43 -15.54
C GLY A 25 -0.47 14.16 -15.35
N SER A 26 -0.39 13.24 -16.31
CA SER A 26 -1.10 11.95 -16.28
C SER A 26 -0.25 10.77 -15.78
N LYS A 27 0.95 11.03 -15.24
CA LYS A 27 1.86 10.00 -14.70
C LYS A 27 2.00 10.17 -13.20
N ALA A 28 2.11 9.05 -12.49
CA ALA A 28 2.39 9.02 -11.05
C ALA A 28 3.57 8.10 -10.75
N VAL A 29 4.44 8.52 -9.84
CA VAL A 29 5.51 7.69 -9.28
C VAL A 29 5.01 7.11 -7.97
N VAL A 30 5.02 5.78 -7.85
CA VAL A 30 4.51 5.05 -6.69
C VAL A 30 5.66 4.27 -6.05
N GLN A 31 5.85 4.46 -4.74
CA GLN A 31 6.72 3.61 -3.92
C GLN A 31 5.92 2.42 -3.42
N VAL A 32 6.43 1.20 -3.64
CA VAL A 32 5.79 -0.04 -3.17
C VAL A 32 6.46 -0.49 -1.87
N PHE A 33 5.67 -0.73 -0.81
CA PHE A 33 6.20 -1.02 0.53
C PHE A 33 6.78 -2.43 0.64
N GLU A 34 6.12 -3.41 0.03
CA GLU A 34 6.55 -4.82 0.03
C GLU A 34 7.61 -5.14 -1.04
N GLY A 35 8.11 -4.11 -1.74
CA GLY A 35 9.07 -4.22 -2.83
C GLY A 35 8.44 -4.46 -4.20
N THR A 36 9.27 -4.47 -5.25
CA THR A 36 8.82 -4.51 -6.66
C THR A 36 9.04 -5.84 -7.36
N SER A 37 9.65 -6.82 -6.69
CA SER A 37 9.92 -8.15 -7.25
C SER A 37 8.63 -8.85 -7.68
N GLY A 38 8.55 -9.33 -8.92
CA GLY A 38 7.35 -10.02 -9.43
C GLY A 38 6.21 -9.11 -9.90
N ILE A 39 6.36 -7.79 -9.84
CA ILE A 39 5.43 -6.86 -10.48
C ILE A 39 5.64 -6.92 -12.00
N ASP A 40 4.56 -7.08 -12.74
CA ASP A 40 4.57 -7.12 -14.19
C ASP A 40 3.78 -5.94 -14.78
N ALA A 41 4.20 -5.42 -15.93
CA ALA A 41 3.60 -4.21 -16.50
C ALA A 41 2.22 -4.43 -17.15
N LYS A 42 1.78 -5.68 -17.36
CA LYS A 42 0.61 -5.99 -18.20
C LYS A 42 -0.59 -6.51 -17.39
N HIS A 43 -0.34 -7.29 -16.36
CA HIS A 43 -1.35 -8.02 -15.59
C HIS A 43 -1.48 -7.51 -14.15
N THR A 44 -0.55 -6.68 -13.68
CA THR A 44 -0.69 -6.00 -12.40
C THR A 44 -1.73 -4.88 -12.51
N LYS A 45 -2.69 -4.87 -11.58
CA LYS A 45 -3.72 -3.84 -11.48
C LYS A 45 -3.38 -2.89 -10.33
N CYS A 46 -3.56 -1.59 -10.56
CA CYS A 46 -3.37 -0.56 -9.56
C CYS A 46 -4.71 0.15 -9.31
N GLU A 47 -5.11 0.24 -8.05
CA GLU A 47 -6.29 0.96 -7.59
C GLU A 47 -5.86 2.12 -6.70
N PHE A 48 -6.26 3.32 -7.10
CA PHE A 48 -5.98 4.57 -6.37
C PHE A 48 -7.09 4.80 -5.35
N THR A 49 -6.75 4.84 -4.06
CA THR A 49 -7.74 4.89 -2.98
C THR A 49 -8.39 6.26 -2.80
N GLY A 50 -7.83 7.33 -3.37
CA GLY A 50 -8.28 8.70 -3.21
C GLY A 50 -7.91 9.35 -1.87
N ASP A 51 -7.33 8.57 -0.95
CA ASP A 51 -7.03 8.91 0.44
C ASP A 51 -5.53 8.73 0.76
N ILE A 52 -5.09 9.41 1.81
CA ILE A 52 -3.74 9.25 2.38
C ILE A 52 -3.68 8.04 3.31
N LEU A 53 -2.47 7.61 3.68
CA LEU A 53 -2.29 6.56 4.68
C LEU A 53 -2.99 6.93 5.98
N ARG A 54 -3.91 6.08 6.44
CA ARG A 54 -4.56 6.21 7.75
C ARG A 54 -4.35 4.93 8.54
N MET A 55 -3.97 5.09 9.79
CA MET A 55 -3.93 3.99 10.75
C MET A 55 -5.22 4.00 11.55
N ALA A 56 -5.95 2.89 11.57
CA ALA A 56 -7.06 2.71 12.48
C ALA A 56 -6.50 2.60 13.91
N VAL A 57 -7.04 3.40 14.84
CA VAL A 57 -6.64 3.42 16.24
C VAL A 57 -7.79 2.95 17.14
N SER A 58 -7.48 2.19 18.18
CA SER A 58 -8.43 1.74 19.22
C SER A 58 -7.71 1.58 20.56
N GLU A 59 -8.43 1.74 21.67
CA GLU A 59 -7.92 1.40 23.01
C GLU A 59 -7.54 -0.09 23.10
N ASP A 60 -8.21 -0.95 22.34
CA ASP A 60 -7.92 -2.39 22.23
C ASP A 60 -6.57 -2.70 21.58
N MET A 61 -5.86 -1.69 21.06
CA MET A 61 -4.49 -1.86 20.58
C MET A 61 -3.46 -1.99 21.71
N SER A 62 -3.82 -1.59 22.94
CA SER A 62 -2.93 -1.73 24.09
C SER A 62 -2.63 -3.20 24.37
N GLY A 63 -1.35 -3.55 24.42
CA GLY A 63 -0.88 -4.93 24.62
C GLY A 63 -0.78 -5.77 23.34
N ARG A 64 -1.16 -5.22 22.18
CA ARG A 64 -0.99 -5.88 20.88
C ARG A 64 0.37 -5.57 20.25
N ILE A 65 0.85 -6.49 19.41
CA ILE A 65 2.09 -6.30 18.64
C ILE A 65 1.74 -6.18 17.16
N PHE A 66 2.19 -5.12 16.50
CA PHE A 66 1.97 -4.89 15.07
C PHE A 66 3.30 -4.76 14.32
N ASN A 67 3.31 -5.10 13.03
CA ASN A 67 4.43 -4.81 12.14
C ASN A 67 4.39 -3.36 11.61
N GLY A 68 5.41 -2.97 10.84
CA GLY A 68 5.53 -1.63 10.24
C GLY A 68 4.41 -1.24 9.26
N SER A 69 3.58 -2.19 8.85
CA SER A 69 2.40 -1.96 8.00
C SER A 69 1.09 -1.91 8.80
N GLY A 70 1.15 -1.94 10.13
CA GLY A 70 -0.03 -1.92 11.00
C GLY A 70 -0.80 -3.25 11.04
N LYS A 71 -0.23 -4.35 10.53
CA LYS A 71 -0.84 -5.68 10.66
C LYS A 71 -0.42 -6.31 12.00
N PRO A 72 -1.35 -6.92 12.75
CA PRO A 72 -1.01 -7.58 14.00
C PRO A 72 -0.13 -8.81 13.75
N ILE A 73 0.85 -9.03 14.64
CA ILE A 73 1.84 -10.12 14.60
C ILE A 73 1.95 -10.86 15.95
N ASP A 74 0.92 -10.71 16.79
CA ASP A 74 0.84 -11.22 18.15
C ASP A 74 0.19 -12.62 18.27
N ASN A 75 0.21 -13.42 17.18
CA ASN A 75 -0.28 -14.81 17.14
C ASN A 75 0.74 -15.76 16.51
#